data_AF-A0A1Y6BI69-F1
#
_entry.id   AF-A0A1Y6BI69-F1
#
_cell.length_a   1.000
_cell.length_b   1.000
_cell.length_c   1.000
_cell.angle_alpha   90.00
_cell.angle_beta   90.00
_cell.angle_gamma   90.00
#
_symmetry.space_group_name_H-M   'P 1'
#
loop_
_entity.id
_entity.type
_entity.pdbx_description
1 polymer ?
#
loop_
_entity_poly.entity_id
_entity_poly.type
_entity_poly.pdbx_seq_one_letter_code
_entity_poly.pdbx_strand_id
1 'polypeptide(L)'
;MSDIFISAPLTLKSDTNPHAVKLKVFWKTKKRWTPTDVAAYHKAVPAIAEKLARERYWDGDGDIKSSTFTCEDFAIRILCEYASAAGLPVRLATGVRAYRNMEVYNSAEHGEYSSTPMGFAHMAMLTYGAPDMQRIGINTVTVSSPELLLPGDVLAQTNDNDEKRAHHIQVVHSVAGGRIGIYQGNSGVGNVASKLFRLLGMNPANPIDSSYTGKTPEVGFYKKAGASSWNYENLTTGKVISDFLKNFQLFRWNFDGFNK
;
A
#
# COMPACT_ATOMS: atom_id res chain seq x y z
N MET A 1 3.83 19.48 15.39
CA MET A 1 3.59 19.90 13.99
C MET A 1 4.88 19.65 13.25
N SER A 2 4.90 18.86 12.18
CA SER A 2 5.98 18.96 11.20
C SER A 2 5.33 19.44 9.91
N ASP A 3 5.72 20.65 9.54
CA ASP A 3 5.22 21.33 8.37
C ASP A 3 5.85 20.70 7.12
N ILE A 4 5.17 20.81 5.99
CA ILE A 4 5.81 20.55 4.69
C ILE A 4 6.86 21.64 4.53
N PHE A 5 8.13 21.30 4.77
CA PHE A 5 9.25 22.21 4.52
C PHE A 5 9.47 22.31 3.01
N ILE A 6 8.92 23.36 2.41
CA ILE A 6 9.32 23.80 1.09
C ILE A 6 10.59 24.63 1.30
N SER A 7 11.75 24.04 1.02
CA SER A 7 13.01 24.79 0.99
C SER A 7 13.03 25.61 -0.29
N ALA A 8 12.71 26.89 -0.19
CA ALA A 8 13.00 27.87 -1.23
C ALA A 8 14.32 28.57 -0.88
N PRO A 9 15.22 28.82 -1.84
CA PRO A 9 16.34 29.72 -1.61
C PRO A 9 15.80 31.06 -1.12
N LEU A 10 16.41 31.62 -0.06
CA LEU A 10 16.11 32.98 0.36
C LEU A 10 16.50 33.91 -0.79
N THR A 11 15.51 34.55 -1.42
CA THR A 11 15.77 35.62 -2.38
C THR A 11 16.00 36.92 -1.62
N LEU A 12 16.87 37.77 -2.16
CA LEU A 12 17.08 39.11 -1.60
C LEU A 12 15.77 39.88 -1.67
N LYS A 13 15.50 40.77 -0.69
CA LYS A 13 14.28 41.60 -0.65
C LYS A 13 14.10 42.45 -1.93
N SER A 14 15.19 42.73 -2.64
CA SER A 14 15.22 43.47 -3.91
C SER A 14 14.92 42.61 -5.14
N ASP A 15 14.82 41.30 -5.01
CA ASP A 15 14.50 40.39 -6.11
C ASP A 15 13.00 40.45 -6.43
N THR A 16 12.67 41.03 -7.58
CA THR A 16 11.30 41.16 -8.07
C THR A 16 10.84 39.93 -8.86
N ASN A 17 11.68 38.91 -9.01
CA ASN A 17 11.34 37.65 -9.66
C ASN A 17 11.02 36.59 -8.60
N PRO A 18 9.74 36.27 -8.34
CA PRO A 18 9.38 35.33 -7.29
C PRO A 18 9.93 33.93 -7.59
N HIS A 19 10.47 33.26 -6.57
CA HIS A 19 10.83 31.85 -6.69
C HIS A 19 9.57 30.99 -6.82
N ALA A 20 9.30 30.50 -8.02
CA ALA A 20 8.14 29.65 -8.31
C ALA A 20 8.44 28.19 -7.95
N VAL A 21 7.79 27.68 -6.90
CA VAL A 21 7.82 26.25 -6.58
C VAL A 21 6.70 25.54 -7.32
N LYS A 22 7.06 24.62 -8.21
CA LYS A 22 6.10 23.72 -8.85
C LYS A 22 5.87 22.52 -7.95
N LEU A 23 4.61 22.22 -7.65
CA LEU A 23 4.24 21.02 -6.89
C LEU A 23 3.66 19.95 -7.82
N LYS A 24 4.03 18.70 -7.57
CA LYS A 24 3.26 17.54 -8.00
C LYS A 24 2.13 17.32 -7.00
N VAL A 25 0.89 17.40 -7.47
CA VAL A 25 -0.30 17.22 -6.62
C VAL A 25 -1.13 16.08 -7.17
N PHE A 26 -1.12 14.94 -6.48
CA PHE A 26 -1.94 13.79 -6.86
C PHE A 26 -3.37 13.92 -6.33
N TRP A 27 -3.50 14.48 -5.12
CA TRP A 27 -4.73 15.07 -4.60
C TRP A 27 -4.37 16.13 -3.55
N LYS A 28 -5.27 17.09 -3.34
CA LYS A 28 -5.06 18.16 -2.36
C LYS A 28 -5.30 17.65 -0.95
N THR A 29 -4.34 17.86 -0.04
CA THR A 29 -4.56 17.69 1.40
C THR A 29 -5.43 18.84 1.91
N LYS A 30 -6.58 18.51 2.49
CA LYS A 30 -7.56 19.48 3.03
C LYS A 30 -7.64 19.44 4.55
N LYS A 31 -7.30 18.30 5.16
CA LYS A 31 -7.33 18.07 6.60
C LYS A 31 -6.28 17.04 7.00
N ARG A 32 -6.05 16.91 8.31
CA ARG A 32 -5.18 15.90 8.91
C ARG A 32 -5.99 14.68 9.34
N TRP A 33 -5.33 13.52 9.41
CA TRP A 33 -5.88 12.34 10.05
C TRP A 33 -6.21 12.64 11.51
N THR A 34 -7.44 12.32 11.89
CA THR A 34 -7.92 12.30 13.27
C THR A 34 -8.35 10.88 13.65
N PRO A 35 -8.54 10.56 14.93
CA PRO A 35 -9.11 9.27 15.33
C PRO A 35 -10.45 8.96 14.64
N THR A 36 -11.27 9.98 14.37
CA THR A 36 -12.53 9.82 13.61
C THR A 36 -12.29 9.42 12.16
N ASP A 37 -11.31 10.03 11.49
CA ASP A 37 -10.93 9.65 10.11
C ASP A 37 -10.36 8.23 10.06
N VAL A 38 -9.56 7.83 11.05
CA VAL A 38 -9.01 6.48 11.16
C VAL A 38 -10.12 5.45 11.34
N ALA A 39 -11.09 5.70 12.24
CA ALA A 39 -12.24 4.83 12.40
C ALA A 39 -13.09 4.73 11.12
N ALA A 40 -13.27 5.86 10.43
CA ALA A 40 -14.00 5.90 9.16
C ALA A 40 -13.25 5.19 8.02
N TYR A 41 -11.92 5.23 8.00
CA TYR A 41 -11.08 4.43 7.10
C TYR A 41 -11.35 2.94 7.33
N HIS A 42 -11.17 2.45 8.56
CA HIS A 42 -11.38 1.03 8.87
C HIS A 42 -12.81 0.56 8.52
N LYS A 43 -13.82 1.43 8.72
CA LYS A 43 -15.21 1.14 8.31
C LYS A 43 -15.39 1.06 6.79
N ALA A 44 -14.65 1.84 6.01
CA ALA A 44 -14.76 1.90 4.55
C ALA A 44 -13.97 0.80 3.83
N VAL A 45 -12.90 0.29 4.44
CA VAL A 45 -12.01 -0.70 3.83
C VAL A 45 -12.74 -1.92 3.24
N PRO A 46 -13.72 -2.57 3.90
CA PRO A 46 -14.37 -3.74 3.31
C PRO A 46 -14.98 -3.46 1.93
N ALA A 47 -15.68 -2.32 1.78
CA ALA A 47 -16.31 -1.92 0.53
C ALA A 47 -15.28 -1.50 -0.54
N ILE A 48 -14.22 -0.80 -0.12
CA ILE A 48 -13.13 -0.42 -1.02
C ILE A 48 -12.39 -1.65 -1.54
N ALA A 49 -12.04 -2.58 -0.64
CA ALA A 49 -11.35 -3.81 -1.00
C ALA A 49 -12.17 -4.65 -1.98
N GLU A 50 -13.48 -4.81 -1.73
CA GLU A 50 -14.37 -5.52 -2.66
C GLU A 50 -14.44 -4.83 -4.03
N LYS A 51 -14.60 -3.50 -4.05
CA LYS A 51 -14.61 -2.71 -5.30
C LYS A 51 -13.33 -2.94 -6.09
N LEU A 52 -12.16 -2.80 -5.46
CA LEU A 52 -10.86 -2.94 -6.12
C LEU A 52 -10.59 -4.38 -6.58
N ALA A 53 -10.96 -5.38 -5.78
CA ALA A 53 -10.82 -6.79 -6.16
C ALA A 53 -11.68 -7.19 -7.37
N ARG A 54 -12.77 -6.45 -7.63
CA ARG A 54 -13.67 -6.65 -8.77
C ARG A 54 -13.43 -5.66 -9.92
N GLU A 55 -12.55 -4.67 -9.73
CA GLU A 55 -12.31 -3.61 -10.71
C GLU A 55 -11.76 -4.20 -12.00
N ARG A 56 -12.39 -3.83 -13.12
CA ARG A 56 -11.96 -4.23 -14.46
C ARG A 56 -11.62 -2.97 -15.26
N TYR A 57 -10.58 -3.05 -16.07
CA TYR A 57 -10.18 -1.98 -16.97
C TYR A 57 -10.14 -2.46 -18.42
N TRP A 58 -10.39 -1.54 -19.33
CA TRP A 58 -10.24 -1.75 -20.76
C TRP A 58 -8.77 -1.49 -21.13
N ASP A 59 -8.15 -2.42 -21.84
CA ASP A 59 -6.72 -2.34 -22.15
C ASP A 59 -6.39 -1.62 -23.46
N GLY A 60 -7.39 -1.12 -24.18
CA GLY A 60 -7.20 -0.44 -25.46
C GLY A 60 -7.47 -1.31 -26.69
N ASP A 61 -7.40 -2.63 -26.54
CA ASP A 61 -7.45 -3.60 -27.65
C ASP A 61 -8.76 -4.40 -27.72
N GLY A 62 -9.75 -4.01 -26.90
CA GLY A 62 -11.06 -4.68 -26.84
C GLY A 62 -11.20 -5.65 -25.68
N ASP A 63 -10.12 -5.94 -24.95
CA ASP A 63 -10.15 -6.87 -23.82
C ASP A 63 -10.45 -6.15 -22.50
N ILE A 64 -11.32 -6.77 -21.70
CA ILE A 64 -11.63 -6.32 -20.34
C ILE A 64 -10.79 -7.16 -19.37
N LYS A 65 -9.77 -6.55 -18.78
CA LYS A 65 -8.87 -7.20 -17.83
C LYS A 65 -9.26 -6.91 -16.39
N SER A 66 -9.08 -7.89 -15.51
CA SER A 66 -9.23 -7.66 -14.07
C SER A 66 -8.03 -6.90 -13.55
N SER A 67 -8.23 -6.04 -12.54
CA SER A 67 -7.14 -5.33 -11.89
C SER A 67 -6.21 -6.32 -11.20
N THR A 68 -4.93 -6.18 -11.49
CA THR A 68 -3.86 -7.01 -10.94
C THR A 68 -3.10 -6.22 -9.89
N PHE A 69 -2.69 -6.88 -8.82
CA PHE A 69 -1.93 -6.28 -7.74
C PHE A 69 -0.84 -7.23 -7.25
N THR A 70 0.35 -6.70 -6.95
CA THR A 70 1.23 -7.35 -5.96
C THR A 70 0.62 -7.21 -4.57
N CYS A 71 1.19 -7.92 -3.61
CA CYS A 71 0.62 -8.08 -2.27
C CYS A 71 0.48 -6.75 -1.52
N GLU A 72 1.50 -5.90 -1.62
CA GLU A 72 1.58 -4.55 -1.06
C GLU A 72 0.79 -3.52 -1.87
N ASP A 73 0.71 -3.68 -3.18
CA ASP A 73 0.06 -2.71 -4.06
C ASP A 73 -1.42 -2.59 -3.70
N PHE A 74 -2.07 -3.72 -3.43
CA PHE A 74 -3.48 -3.74 -3.03
C PHE A 74 -3.72 -2.93 -1.75
N ALA A 75 -2.83 -3.05 -0.76
CA ALA A 75 -2.91 -2.29 0.49
C ALA A 75 -2.75 -0.78 0.26
N ILE A 76 -1.78 -0.40 -0.60
CA ILE A 76 -1.56 1.00 -0.98
C ILE A 76 -2.76 1.56 -1.73
N ARG A 77 -3.40 0.79 -2.63
CA ARG A 77 -4.62 1.24 -3.33
C ARG A 77 -5.77 1.52 -2.39
N ILE A 78 -6.02 0.64 -1.43
CA ILE A 78 -7.08 0.86 -0.43
C ILE A 78 -6.83 2.16 0.33
N LEU A 79 -5.58 2.39 0.78
CA LEU A 79 -5.20 3.62 1.46
C LEU A 79 -5.41 4.86 0.58
N CYS A 80 -4.96 4.82 -0.67
CA CYS A 80 -5.06 5.94 -1.61
C CYS A 80 -6.52 6.27 -1.99
N GLU A 81 -7.35 5.25 -2.22
CA GLU A 81 -8.77 5.42 -2.55
C GLU A 81 -9.49 6.20 -1.44
N TYR A 82 -9.34 5.77 -0.19
CA TYR A 82 -9.95 6.46 0.94
C TYR A 82 -9.34 7.85 1.17
N ALA A 83 -8.01 7.94 1.27
CA ALA A 83 -7.34 9.17 1.65
C ALA A 83 -7.55 10.29 0.63
N SER A 84 -7.55 9.96 -0.66
CA SER A 84 -7.77 10.94 -1.72
C SER A 84 -9.19 11.49 -1.70
N ALA A 85 -10.21 10.63 -1.52
CA ALA A 85 -11.60 11.05 -1.40
C ALA A 85 -11.83 11.93 -0.16
N ALA A 86 -11.18 11.60 0.96
CA ALA A 86 -11.28 12.34 2.21
C ALA A 86 -10.38 13.61 2.25
N GLY A 87 -9.49 13.82 1.28
CA GLY A 87 -8.52 14.92 1.29
C GLY A 87 -7.50 14.81 2.42
N LEU A 88 -7.10 13.58 2.78
CA LEU A 88 -6.14 13.26 3.84
C LEU A 88 -4.73 13.09 3.24
N PRO A 89 -3.67 13.44 3.98
CA PRO A 89 -2.31 13.26 3.50
C PRO A 89 -1.94 11.78 3.52
N VAL A 90 -1.07 11.36 2.60
CA VAL A 90 -0.40 10.06 2.66
C VAL A 90 1.09 10.30 2.53
N ARG A 91 1.86 9.56 3.32
CA ARG A 91 3.32 9.55 3.27
C ARG A 91 3.84 8.13 3.40
N LEU A 92 4.44 7.59 2.34
CA LEU A 92 5.03 6.26 2.32
C LEU A 92 6.54 6.40 2.13
N ALA A 93 7.35 5.76 2.94
CA ALA A 93 8.80 5.83 2.85
C ALA A 93 9.42 4.47 2.55
N THR A 94 10.43 4.46 1.69
CA THR A 94 11.29 3.31 1.44
C THR A 94 12.65 3.55 2.08
N GLY A 95 13.64 2.72 1.75
CA GLY A 95 15.03 2.95 2.17
C GLY A 95 15.69 4.13 1.48
N VAL A 96 15.11 4.63 0.39
CA VAL A 96 15.75 5.60 -0.51
C VAL A 96 14.98 6.90 -0.65
N ARG A 97 13.64 6.90 -0.55
CA ARG A 97 12.84 8.13 -0.61
C ARG A 97 11.57 8.05 0.23
N ALA A 98 10.95 9.19 0.44
CA ALA A 98 9.55 9.28 0.84
C ALA A 98 8.70 9.71 -0.37
N TYR A 99 7.48 9.22 -0.41
CA TYR A 99 6.43 9.53 -1.35
C TYR A 99 5.31 10.24 -0.59
N ARG A 100 4.93 11.43 -1.01
CA ARG A 100 3.80 12.19 -0.46
C ARG A 100 2.76 12.44 -1.54
N ASN A 101 1.49 12.57 -1.16
CA ASN A 101 0.43 12.91 -2.11
C ASN A 101 0.58 14.32 -2.72
N MET A 102 1.43 15.16 -2.12
CA MET A 102 1.89 16.44 -2.64
C MET A 102 3.41 16.53 -2.44
N GLU A 103 4.17 16.67 -3.54
CA GLU A 103 5.64 16.74 -3.54
C GLU A 103 6.14 17.96 -4.33
N VAL A 104 7.37 18.41 -4.05
CA VAL A 104 8.07 19.33 -4.94
C VAL A 104 8.31 18.62 -6.26
N TYR A 105 7.88 19.23 -7.36
CA TYR A 105 7.96 18.60 -8.67
C TYR A 105 9.41 18.46 -9.13
N ASN A 106 9.76 17.24 -9.46
CA ASN A 106 10.99 16.82 -10.12
C ASN A 106 10.62 15.97 -11.34
N SER A 107 11.04 16.36 -12.54
CA SER A 107 10.68 15.65 -13.77
C SER A 107 11.20 14.21 -13.79
N ALA A 108 12.37 13.94 -13.20
CA ALA A 108 12.95 12.59 -13.15
C ALA A 108 12.13 11.62 -12.27
N GLU A 109 11.39 12.14 -11.30
CA GLU A 109 10.61 11.32 -10.35
C GLU A 109 9.11 11.33 -10.63
N HIS A 110 8.61 12.38 -11.29
CA HIS A 110 7.17 12.65 -11.41
C HIS A 110 6.68 12.77 -12.85
N GLY A 111 7.58 12.84 -13.84
CA GLY A 111 7.26 13.15 -15.23
C GLY A 111 6.27 12.15 -15.87
N GLU A 112 6.42 10.87 -15.54
CA GLU A 112 5.66 9.77 -16.15
C GLU A 112 4.32 9.48 -15.46
N TYR A 113 4.10 10.03 -14.25
CA TYR A 113 2.91 9.74 -13.46
C TYR A 113 1.85 10.81 -13.68
N SER A 114 0.58 10.42 -13.85
CA SER A 114 -0.53 11.39 -13.91
C SER A 114 -0.76 12.06 -12.54
N SER A 115 -1.33 13.27 -12.51
CA SER A 115 -1.66 13.98 -11.27
C SER A 115 -3.00 13.50 -10.71
N THR A 116 -3.07 12.21 -10.37
CA THR A 116 -4.28 11.52 -9.89
C THR A 116 -3.93 10.59 -8.72
N PRO A 117 -4.90 10.12 -7.91
CA PRO A 117 -4.62 9.11 -6.88
C PRO A 117 -3.98 7.84 -7.43
N MET A 118 -4.37 7.44 -8.64
CA MET A 118 -3.76 6.36 -9.41
C MET A 118 -2.28 6.62 -9.71
N GLY A 119 -1.96 7.82 -10.17
CA GLY A 119 -0.58 8.21 -10.46
C GLY A 119 0.33 8.19 -9.21
N PHE A 120 -0.20 8.58 -8.05
CA PHE A 120 0.54 8.43 -6.78
C PHE A 120 0.79 6.98 -6.44
N ALA A 121 -0.25 6.14 -6.54
CA ALA A 121 -0.14 4.71 -6.30
C ALA A 121 0.94 4.10 -7.20
N HIS A 122 0.88 4.32 -8.51
CA HIS A 122 1.89 3.83 -9.45
C HIS A 122 3.31 4.31 -9.11
N MET A 123 3.45 5.57 -8.70
CA MET A 123 4.74 6.13 -8.30
C MET A 123 5.30 5.48 -7.03
N ALA A 124 4.47 5.28 -6.00
CA ALA A 124 4.90 4.65 -4.76
C ALA A 124 5.22 3.17 -4.97
N MET A 125 4.35 2.44 -5.69
CA MET A 125 4.46 1.00 -5.96
C MET A 125 5.69 0.62 -6.76
N LEU A 126 6.28 1.55 -7.52
CA LEU A 126 7.51 1.29 -8.27
C LEU A 126 8.65 0.75 -7.39
N THR A 127 8.77 1.25 -6.16
CA THR A 127 9.87 0.85 -5.26
C THR A 127 9.43 0.44 -3.86
N TYR A 128 8.18 0.72 -3.48
CA TYR A 128 7.65 0.30 -2.19
C TYR A 128 7.34 -1.19 -2.24
N GLY A 129 8.08 -1.99 -1.46
CA GLY A 129 7.85 -3.43 -1.38
C GLY A 129 7.28 -3.86 -0.04
N ALA A 130 6.93 -5.15 0.07
CA ALA A 130 6.54 -5.78 1.35
C ALA A 130 7.47 -5.41 2.55
N PRO A 131 8.81 -5.38 2.43
CA PRO A 131 9.69 -4.97 3.53
C PRO A 131 9.45 -3.56 4.06
N ASP A 132 8.99 -2.63 3.21
CA ASP A 132 8.77 -1.24 3.63
C ASP A 132 7.54 -1.13 4.55
N MET A 133 6.63 -2.10 4.56
CA MET A 133 5.56 -2.21 5.56
C MET A 133 6.10 -2.39 6.98
N GLN A 134 7.31 -2.94 7.15
CA GLN A 134 7.92 -3.16 8.47
C GLN A 134 8.67 -1.92 9.01
N ARG A 135 8.59 -0.77 8.32
CA ARG A 135 9.17 0.48 8.81
C ARG A 135 8.30 1.10 9.91
N ILE A 136 8.36 0.48 11.09
CA ILE A 136 7.61 0.87 12.30
C ILE A 136 7.95 2.31 12.69
N GLY A 137 6.93 3.10 13.04
CA GLY A 137 7.05 4.51 13.37
C GLY A 137 7.20 5.42 12.15
N ILE A 138 7.34 4.86 10.94
CA ILE A 138 7.38 5.59 9.68
C ILE A 138 6.12 5.29 8.88
N ASN A 139 6.01 4.09 8.30
CA ASN A 139 4.86 3.70 7.47
C ASN A 139 3.74 3.08 8.31
N THR A 140 4.12 2.33 9.34
CA THR A 140 3.20 1.53 10.14
C THR A 140 3.49 1.63 11.63
N VAL A 141 2.55 1.15 12.43
CA VAL A 141 2.70 0.85 13.86
C VAL A 141 2.33 -0.61 14.09
N THR A 142 2.93 -1.25 15.09
CA THR A 142 2.64 -2.65 15.42
C THR A 142 1.23 -2.80 16.01
N VAL A 143 0.52 -3.84 15.59
CA VAL A 143 -0.69 -4.32 16.26
C VAL A 143 -0.30 -5.50 17.15
N SER A 144 -0.54 -5.41 18.45
CA SER A 144 0.05 -6.35 19.41
C SER A 144 -0.59 -7.74 19.42
N SER A 145 -1.82 -7.89 18.91
CA SER A 145 -2.46 -9.20 18.81
C SER A 145 -3.50 -9.27 17.69
N PRO A 146 -3.83 -10.48 17.20
CA PRO A 146 -4.85 -10.67 16.15
C PRO A 146 -6.24 -10.11 16.53
N GLU A 147 -6.57 -10.09 17.82
CA GLU A 147 -7.84 -9.57 18.33
C GLU A 147 -7.98 -8.05 18.21
N LEU A 148 -6.87 -7.33 18.05
CA LEU A 148 -6.85 -5.87 17.88
C LEU A 148 -6.83 -5.42 16.42
N LEU A 149 -6.81 -6.38 15.49
CA LEU A 149 -6.86 -6.10 14.06
C LEU A 149 -8.18 -5.43 13.68
N LEU A 150 -8.08 -4.50 12.75
CA LEU A 150 -9.20 -3.81 12.11
C LEU A 150 -9.07 -3.94 10.59
N PRO A 151 -10.18 -3.85 9.83
CA PRO A 151 -10.10 -3.83 8.38
C PRO A 151 -9.16 -2.72 7.88
N GLY A 152 -8.22 -3.04 7.01
CA GLY A 152 -7.17 -2.13 6.50
C GLY A 152 -5.83 -2.32 7.20
N ASP A 153 -5.79 -3.05 8.31
CA ASP A 153 -4.54 -3.53 8.90
C ASP A 153 -3.87 -4.55 7.98
N VAL A 154 -2.56 -4.66 8.11
CA VAL A 154 -1.66 -5.38 7.23
C VAL A 154 -1.03 -6.55 8.00
N LEU A 155 -1.06 -7.74 7.42
CA LEU A 155 -0.35 -8.92 7.89
C LEU A 155 0.89 -9.10 7.01
N ALA A 156 2.08 -9.02 7.58
CA ALA A 156 3.33 -9.18 6.85
C ALA A 156 4.00 -10.52 7.19
N GLN A 157 4.09 -11.42 6.20
CA GLN A 157 4.70 -12.73 6.36
C GLN A 157 6.22 -12.58 6.46
N THR A 158 6.76 -12.96 7.62
CA THR A 158 8.12 -12.60 8.03
C THR A 158 8.77 -13.72 8.84
N ASN A 159 8.01 -14.41 9.70
CA ASN A 159 8.59 -15.29 10.71
C ASN A 159 8.97 -16.68 10.17
N ASP A 160 8.62 -16.99 8.93
CA ASP A 160 8.95 -18.19 8.17
C ASP A 160 10.26 -18.09 7.36
N ASN A 161 10.94 -16.94 7.43
CA ASN A 161 12.31 -16.79 6.94
C ASN A 161 13.27 -16.31 8.05
N ASP A 162 14.57 -16.47 7.81
CA ASP A 162 15.64 -16.16 8.76
C ASP A 162 15.88 -14.65 8.90
N GLU A 163 15.72 -13.90 7.81
CA GLU A 163 15.93 -12.44 7.80
C GLU A 163 14.83 -11.66 8.54
N LYS A 164 13.73 -12.33 8.90
CA LYS A 164 12.50 -11.72 9.42
C LYS A 164 12.00 -10.58 8.54
N ARG A 165 12.28 -10.68 7.24
CA ARG A 165 11.97 -9.67 6.22
C ARG A 165 10.67 -10.03 5.54
N ALA A 166 9.79 -9.05 5.42
CA ALA A 166 8.49 -9.23 4.81
C ALA A 166 8.65 -9.51 3.32
N HIS A 167 8.03 -10.59 2.86
CA HIS A 167 8.07 -11.02 1.47
C HIS A 167 6.67 -11.36 0.93
N HIS A 168 5.65 -11.32 1.79
CA HIS A 168 4.25 -11.43 1.42
C HIS A 168 3.41 -10.54 2.35
N ILE A 169 2.35 -9.95 1.78
CA ILE A 169 1.43 -9.05 2.48
C ILE A 169 -0.01 -9.54 2.28
N GLN A 170 -0.79 -9.50 3.36
CA GLN A 170 -2.24 -9.66 3.31
C GLN A 170 -2.89 -8.44 3.97
N VAL A 171 -4.08 -8.07 3.50
CA VAL A 171 -4.86 -6.96 4.05
C VAL A 171 -6.10 -7.51 4.73
N VAL A 172 -6.32 -7.12 5.98
CA VAL A 172 -7.54 -7.47 6.72
C VAL A 172 -8.71 -6.73 6.08
N HIS A 173 -9.80 -7.43 5.75
CA HIS A 173 -11.03 -6.80 5.26
C HIS A 173 -12.22 -7.00 6.20
N SER A 174 -12.13 -7.93 7.15
CA SER A 174 -13.16 -8.16 8.15
C SER A 174 -12.60 -8.83 9.39
N VAL A 175 -13.16 -8.52 10.56
CA VAL A 175 -12.87 -9.19 11.83
C VAL A 175 -14.19 -9.42 12.54
N ALA A 176 -14.54 -10.68 12.80
CA ALA A 176 -15.78 -11.05 13.49
C ALA A 176 -15.71 -12.47 14.07
N GLY A 177 -16.16 -12.66 15.31
CA GLY A 177 -16.40 -13.98 15.89
C GLY A 177 -15.19 -14.93 15.85
N GLY A 178 -13.98 -14.44 16.11
CA GLY A 178 -12.75 -15.23 16.02
C GLY A 178 -12.35 -15.59 14.59
N ARG A 179 -12.82 -14.82 13.60
CA ARG A 179 -12.42 -14.90 12.20
C ARG A 179 -11.84 -13.57 11.73
N ILE A 180 -10.77 -13.65 10.95
CA ILE A 180 -10.12 -12.50 10.29
C ILE A 180 -10.18 -12.78 8.80
N GLY A 181 -11.03 -12.07 8.06
CA GLY A 181 -11.06 -12.16 6.60
C GLY A 181 -9.96 -11.31 5.99
N ILE A 182 -9.29 -11.84 4.97
CA ILE A 182 -8.18 -11.19 4.29
C ILE A 182 -8.37 -11.17 2.77
N TYR A 183 -7.82 -10.14 2.14
CA TYR A 183 -7.42 -10.18 0.73
C TYR A 183 -5.92 -10.32 0.65
N GLN A 184 -5.45 -11.01 -0.38
CA GLN A 184 -4.03 -11.05 -0.71
C GLN A 184 -3.83 -10.88 -2.21
N GLY A 185 -2.95 -9.95 -2.59
CA GLY A 185 -2.36 -9.98 -3.92
C GLY A 185 -1.46 -11.21 -4.04
N ASN A 186 -1.12 -11.60 -5.26
CA ASN A 186 -0.18 -12.69 -5.50
C ASN A 186 0.69 -12.28 -6.69
N SER A 187 2.01 -12.33 -6.54
CA SER A 187 2.93 -12.11 -7.67
C SER A 187 3.22 -13.44 -8.35
N GLY A 188 2.78 -13.62 -9.58
CA GLY A 188 3.22 -14.78 -10.38
C GLY A 188 4.71 -14.65 -10.70
N VAL A 189 5.55 -15.58 -10.22
CA VAL A 189 6.95 -15.78 -10.69
C VAL A 189 7.93 -14.59 -10.47
N GLY A 190 7.47 -13.43 -9.99
CA GLY A 190 8.26 -12.19 -9.88
C GLY A 190 9.56 -12.31 -9.07
N ASN A 191 9.60 -13.15 -8.04
CA ASN A 191 10.83 -13.38 -7.25
C ASN A 191 11.86 -14.26 -7.98
N VAL A 192 11.43 -15.15 -8.87
CA VAL A 192 12.33 -16.11 -9.56
C VAL A 192 12.93 -15.50 -10.83
N ALA A 193 12.19 -14.62 -11.51
CA ALA A 193 12.59 -14.04 -12.80
C ALA A 193 13.07 -12.57 -12.74
N SER A 194 13.08 -11.93 -11.56
CA SER A 194 13.45 -10.50 -11.39
C SER A 194 14.83 -10.14 -11.97
N LYS A 195 15.80 -11.07 -11.94
CA LYS A 195 17.14 -10.84 -12.50
C LYS A 195 17.15 -10.82 -14.03
N LEU A 196 16.37 -11.69 -14.67
CA LEU A 196 16.28 -11.75 -16.14
C LEU A 196 15.48 -10.56 -16.68
N PHE A 197 14.39 -10.19 -16.01
CA PHE A 197 13.60 -9.01 -16.39
C PHE A 197 14.41 -7.71 -16.26
N ARG A 198 15.19 -7.55 -15.18
CA ARG A 198 16.12 -6.41 -15.03
C ARG A 198 17.17 -6.34 -16.14
N LEU A 199 17.64 -7.49 -16.64
CA LEU A 199 18.59 -7.55 -17.76
C LEU A 199 17.97 -7.10 -19.08
N LEU A 200 16.66 -7.28 -19.25
CA LEU A 200 15.88 -6.87 -20.42
C LEU A 200 15.29 -5.45 -20.29
N GLY A 201 15.62 -4.71 -19.23
CA GLY A 201 15.07 -3.37 -18.96
C GLY A 201 13.60 -3.37 -18.51
N MET A 202 13.03 -4.54 -18.19
CA MET A 202 11.66 -4.71 -17.75
C MET A 202 11.57 -4.66 -16.22
N ASN A 203 10.53 -4.03 -15.68
CA ASN A 203 10.29 -3.99 -14.24
C ASN A 203 8.98 -4.70 -13.85
N PRO A 204 9.02 -5.99 -13.44
CA PRO A 204 7.82 -6.79 -13.15
C PRO A 204 7.09 -6.37 -11.87
N ALA A 205 7.66 -5.45 -11.09
CA ALA A 205 7.05 -4.79 -9.95
C ALA A 205 6.44 -3.42 -10.29
N ASN A 206 6.67 -2.90 -11.51
CA ASN A 206 6.15 -1.62 -11.94
C ASN A 206 4.75 -1.78 -12.55
N PRO A 207 3.67 -1.24 -11.95
CA PRO A 207 2.30 -1.42 -12.45
C PRO A 207 2.02 -0.72 -13.79
N ILE A 208 2.91 0.15 -14.28
CA ILE A 208 2.78 0.77 -15.60
C ILE A 208 3.59 0.04 -16.70
N ASP A 209 4.40 -0.95 -16.32
CA ASP A 209 5.21 -1.74 -17.24
C ASP A 209 4.40 -2.95 -17.75
N SER A 210 4.55 -3.30 -19.02
CA SER A 210 3.85 -4.45 -19.62
C SER A 210 4.25 -5.79 -19.00
N SER A 211 5.38 -5.84 -18.28
CA SER A 211 5.89 -7.00 -17.55
C SER A 211 5.30 -7.18 -16.15
N TYR A 212 4.38 -6.31 -15.70
CA TYR A 212 3.83 -6.34 -14.36
C TYR A 212 3.21 -7.70 -13.99
N THR A 213 3.64 -8.27 -12.86
CA THR A 213 3.32 -9.67 -12.48
C THR A 213 2.24 -9.81 -11.41
N GLY A 214 1.54 -8.72 -11.08
CA GLY A 214 0.42 -8.76 -10.15
C GLY A 214 -0.67 -9.73 -10.61
N LYS A 215 -1.48 -10.21 -9.66
CA LYS A 215 -2.65 -11.05 -9.95
C LYS A 215 -3.91 -10.45 -9.34
N THR A 216 -5.06 -10.95 -9.79
CA THR A 216 -6.33 -10.66 -9.12
C THR A 216 -6.22 -11.05 -7.64
N PRO A 217 -6.65 -10.20 -6.70
CA PRO A 217 -6.60 -10.51 -5.28
C PRO A 217 -7.38 -11.79 -4.94
N GLU A 218 -6.74 -12.69 -4.21
CA GLU A 218 -7.37 -13.87 -3.63
C GLU A 218 -8.02 -13.52 -2.30
N VAL A 219 -9.05 -14.28 -1.92
CA VAL A 219 -9.77 -14.11 -0.65
C VAL A 219 -9.47 -15.29 0.26
N GLY A 220 -9.25 -15.02 1.53
CA GLY A 220 -9.09 -16.06 2.54
C GLY A 220 -9.55 -15.58 3.91
N PHE A 221 -9.39 -16.45 4.90
CA PHE A 221 -9.61 -16.06 6.28
C PHE A 221 -8.72 -16.85 7.23
N TYR A 222 -8.49 -16.28 8.41
CA TYR A 222 -8.00 -16.99 9.57
C TYR A 222 -9.14 -17.30 10.52
N LYS A 223 -9.17 -18.52 11.07
CA LYS A 223 -10.11 -18.95 12.11
C LYS A 223 -9.34 -19.29 13.38
N LYS A 224 -9.77 -18.72 14.50
CA LYS A 224 -9.20 -19.03 15.82
C LYS A 224 -9.42 -20.50 16.15
N ALA A 225 -8.34 -21.22 16.42
CA ALA A 225 -8.33 -22.64 16.74
C ALA A 225 -7.85 -22.94 18.17
N GLY A 226 -7.28 -21.94 18.85
CA GLY A 226 -6.86 -22.01 20.24
C GLY A 226 -6.57 -20.62 20.80
N ALA A 227 -5.92 -20.54 21.98
CA ALA A 227 -5.61 -19.25 22.61
C ALA A 227 -4.76 -18.35 21.72
N SER A 228 -3.73 -18.92 21.08
CA SER A 228 -2.79 -18.21 20.18
C SER A 228 -2.70 -18.81 18.78
N SER A 229 -3.50 -19.84 18.47
CA SER A 229 -3.44 -20.57 17.20
C SER A 229 -4.54 -20.13 16.24
N TRP A 230 -4.15 -19.86 14.99
CA TRP A 230 -5.06 -19.38 13.94
C TRP A 230 -4.84 -20.14 12.63
N ASN A 231 -5.84 -20.92 12.23
CA ASN A 231 -5.79 -21.70 10.99
C ASN A 231 -6.19 -20.82 9.81
N TYR A 232 -5.48 -20.96 8.69
CA TYR A 232 -5.73 -20.25 7.46
C TYR A 232 -6.53 -21.11 6.48
N GLU A 233 -7.46 -20.49 5.78
CA GLU A 233 -8.19 -21.06 4.65
C GLU A 233 -8.23 -20.06 3.49
N ASN A 234 -7.79 -20.49 2.31
CA ASN A 234 -7.88 -19.74 1.07
C ASN A 234 -9.18 -20.15 0.36
N LEU A 235 -10.11 -19.21 0.21
CA LEU A 235 -11.40 -19.45 -0.44
C LEU A 235 -11.28 -19.55 -1.96
N THR A 236 -10.20 -19.02 -2.54
CA THR A 236 -9.94 -19.07 -3.98
C THR A 236 -9.32 -20.41 -4.39
N THR A 237 -8.40 -20.96 -3.60
CA THR A 237 -7.66 -22.20 -3.94
C THR A 237 -8.11 -23.43 -3.12
N GLY A 238 -8.90 -23.25 -2.08
CA GLY A 238 -9.28 -24.31 -1.13
C GLY A 238 -8.15 -24.73 -0.18
N LYS A 239 -6.99 -24.06 -0.22
CA LYS A 239 -5.84 -24.41 0.63
C LYS A 239 -6.13 -24.12 2.09
N VAL A 240 -5.90 -25.11 2.95
CA VAL A 240 -6.00 -24.98 4.41
C VAL A 240 -4.62 -25.19 5.04
N ILE A 241 -4.24 -24.34 5.99
CA ILE A 241 -2.97 -24.43 6.72
C ILE A 241 -3.23 -24.23 8.21
N SER A 242 -2.78 -25.16 9.05
CA SER A 242 -2.93 -25.05 10.50
C SER A 242 -1.95 -24.03 11.08
N ASP A 243 -2.43 -23.24 12.04
CA ASP A 243 -1.61 -22.29 12.82
C ASP A 243 -0.67 -21.41 11.97
N PHE A 244 -1.21 -20.82 10.90
CA PHE A 244 -0.41 -20.11 9.89
C PHE A 244 -0.16 -18.64 10.24
N LEU A 245 -1.06 -18.02 11.03
CA LEU A 245 -0.93 -16.60 11.38
C LEU A 245 0.35 -16.30 12.17
N LYS A 246 0.93 -17.27 12.89
CA LYS A 246 2.21 -17.10 13.60
C LYS A 246 3.37 -16.69 12.69
N ASN A 247 3.25 -16.95 11.38
CA ASN A 247 4.24 -16.56 10.39
C ASN A 247 4.21 -15.05 10.06
N PHE A 248 3.21 -14.33 10.58
CA PHE A 248 2.95 -12.94 10.25
C PHE A 248 3.22 -12.00 11.42
N GLN A 249 3.77 -10.84 11.11
CA GLN A 249 3.72 -9.65 11.96
C GLN A 249 2.51 -8.80 11.59
N LEU A 250 1.93 -8.13 12.58
CA LEU A 250 0.67 -7.40 12.43
C LEU A 250 0.95 -5.90 12.47
N PHE A 251 0.43 -5.17 11.49
CA PHE A 251 0.70 -3.75 11.32
C PHE A 251 -0.57 -2.96 11.02
N ARG A 252 -0.58 -1.71 11.49
CA ARG A 252 -1.56 -0.68 11.11
C ARG A 252 -0.82 0.48 10.47
N TRP A 253 -1.41 1.16 9.51
CA TRP A 253 -0.82 2.38 8.95
C TRP A 253 -0.54 3.41 10.05
N ASN A 254 0.59 4.11 9.93
CA ASN A 254 0.94 5.19 10.83
C ASN A 254 0.22 6.49 10.42
N PHE A 255 -1.09 6.54 10.64
CA PHE A 255 -1.93 7.68 10.24
C PHE A 255 -1.45 9.01 10.83
N ASP A 256 -0.98 9.02 12.08
CA ASP A 256 -0.37 10.19 12.69
C ASP A 256 0.96 10.59 12.03
N GLY A 257 1.72 9.61 11.56
CA GLY A 257 2.92 9.82 10.75
C GLY A 257 2.62 10.43 9.38
N PHE A 258 1.44 10.18 8.81
CA PHE A 258 1.03 10.81 7.54
C PHE A 258 0.72 12.30 7.68
N ASN A 259 0.40 12.77 8.89
CA ASN A 259 0.21 14.20 9.17
C ASN A 259 1.52 15.01 9.17
N LYS A 260 2.67 14.34 9.08
CA LYS A 260 4.01 14.89 9.29
C LYS A 260 4.79 15.17 8.02
#